data_AF-A0A948D7W3-F1
#
_entry.id   AF-A0A948D7W3-F1
#
_cell.length_a   1.000
_cell.length_b   1.000
_cell.length_c   1.000
_cell.angle_alpha   90.00
_cell.angle_beta   90.00
_cell.angle_gamma   90.00
#
_symmetry.space_group_name_H-M   'P 1'
#
loop_
_entity.id
_entity.type
_entity.pdbx_description
1 polymer ?
#
loop_
_entity_poly.entity_id
_entity_poly.type
_entity_poly.pdbx_seq_one_letter_code
_entity_poly.pdbx_strand_id
1 'polypeptide(L)'
;KNLLIFLNYMKIAIIIMSVLILFGLGGIIFKLNQANGVLRGSLGQASQQLIAAKQEWETQKTVLNEAQNSLKEVQGNLGEKDKLYSNLNIELNKLKSNLASTTNAWQSADENLKLADEKITKFKDDLAMYNSSIYYTLTRLGVGATNQDLAKIPTANYNFAGYDSDGDGLSDAIERALGTDPTKADSDDDGYNDKAEIVGDFNPNGAGNLTFDSQFADKQKGKILLQVQSKGEAWYINLADGKKYFFGLPSAAIKVLESAGL
;
A
#
# COMPACT_ATOMS: atom_id res chain seq x y z
N LYS A 1 -143.54 -12.50 -47.58
CA LYS A 1 -143.22 -12.06 -46.20
C LYS A 1 -142.09 -12.89 -45.58
N ASN A 2 -142.17 -14.23 -45.59
CA ASN A 2 -141.15 -15.11 -44.99
C ASN A 2 -139.75 -15.06 -45.65
N LEU A 3 -139.67 -14.94 -46.99
CA LEU A 3 -138.39 -14.83 -47.71
C LEU A 3 -137.62 -13.54 -47.35
N LEU A 4 -138.33 -12.44 -47.14
CA LEU A 4 -137.75 -11.14 -46.78
C LEU A 4 -137.17 -11.16 -45.36
N ILE A 5 -137.84 -11.84 -44.44
CA ILE A 5 -137.38 -12.04 -43.06
C ILE A 5 -136.13 -12.93 -43.05
N PHE A 6 -136.14 -14.05 -43.79
CA PHE A 6 -134.99 -14.94 -43.91
C PHE A 6 -133.75 -14.26 -44.52
N LEU A 7 -133.93 -13.48 -45.60
CA LEU A 7 -132.86 -12.67 -46.19
C LEU A 7 -132.30 -11.63 -45.21
N ASN A 8 -133.15 -11.06 -44.34
CA ASN A 8 -132.70 -10.10 -43.33
C ASN A 8 -131.90 -10.79 -42.21
N TYR A 9 -132.32 -11.97 -41.77
CA TYR A 9 -131.55 -12.80 -40.83
C TYR A 9 -130.20 -13.24 -41.40
N MET A 10 -130.15 -13.65 -42.67
CA MET A 10 -128.90 -14.01 -43.34
C MET A 10 -127.94 -12.82 -43.44
N LYS A 11 -128.44 -11.61 -43.76
CA LYS A 11 -127.63 -10.39 -43.75
C LYS A 11 -127.06 -10.08 -42.37
N ILE A 12 -127.90 -10.16 -41.33
CA ILE A 12 -127.46 -9.93 -39.95
C ILE A 12 -126.43 -10.97 -39.52
N ALA A 13 -126.62 -12.25 -39.85
CA ALA A 13 -125.66 -13.32 -39.55
C ALA A 13 -124.31 -13.13 -40.27
N ILE A 14 -124.32 -12.72 -41.54
CA ILE A 14 -123.11 -12.39 -42.30
C ILE A 14 -122.38 -11.19 -41.69
N ILE A 15 -123.11 -10.16 -41.26
CA ILE A 15 -122.55 -8.99 -40.58
C ILE A 15 -121.92 -9.41 -39.25
N ILE A 16 -122.62 -10.21 -38.44
CA ILE A 16 -122.10 -10.71 -37.15
C ILE A 16 -120.85 -11.57 -37.36
N MET A 17 -120.85 -12.50 -38.31
CA MET A 17 -119.67 -13.30 -38.64
C MET A 17 -118.51 -12.43 -39.12
N SER A 18 -118.76 -11.46 -40.00
CA SER A 18 -117.73 -10.53 -40.47
C SER A 18 -117.12 -9.71 -39.32
N VAL A 19 -117.96 -9.25 -38.39
CA VAL A 19 -117.53 -8.52 -37.19
C VAL A 19 -116.72 -9.41 -36.26
N LEU A 20 -117.14 -10.66 -36.01
CA LEU A 20 -116.39 -11.62 -35.20
C LEU A 20 -115.03 -11.96 -35.82
N ILE A 21 -114.96 -12.11 -37.15
CA ILE A 21 -113.70 -12.31 -37.89
C ILE A 21 -112.79 -11.08 -37.75
N LEU A 22 -113.34 -9.87 -37.88
CA LEU A 22 -112.59 -8.62 -37.70
C LEU A 22 -112.05 -8.46 -36.28
N PHE A 23 -112.82 -8.78 -35.24
CA PHE A 23 -112.35 -8.77 -33.85
C PHE A 23 -111.25 -9.82 -33.62
N GLY A 24 -111.39 -11.03 -34.17
CA GLY A 24 -110.37 -12.08 -34.10
C GLY A 24 -109.06 -11.67 -34.78
N LEU A 25 -109.15 -11.10 -35.99
CA LEU A 25 -108.00 -10.54 -36.72
C LEU A 25 -107.35 -9.38 -35.96
N GLY A 26 -108.14 -8.49 -35.36
CA GLY A 26 -107.64 -7.38 -34.53
C GLY A 26 -106.84 -7.87 -33.33
N GLY A 27 -107.31 -8.92 -32.63
CA GLY A 27 -106.58 -9.54 -31.53
C GLY A 27 -105.24 -10.17 -31.95
N ILE A 28 -105.21 -10.81 -33.13
CA ILE A 28 -103.98 -11.38 -33.72
C ILE A 28 -102.98 -10.27 -34.06
N ILE A 29 -103.44 -9.20 -34.73
CA ILE A 29 -102.62 -8.03 -35.09
C ILE A 29 -102.03 -7.37 -33.84
N PHE A 30 -102.83 -7.20 -32.78
CA PHE A 30 -102.37 -6.60 -31.53
C PHE A 30 -101.26 -7.43 -30.86
N LYS A 31 -101.41 -8.76 -30.78
CA LYS A 31 -100.37 -9.66 -30.25
C LYS A 31 -99.08 -9.63 -31.09
N LEU A 32 -99.21 -9.62 -32.41
CA LEU A 32 -98.09 -9.46 -33.35
C LEU A 32 -97.34 -8.14 -33.11
N ASN A 33 -98.07 -7.05 -32.89
CA ASN A 33 -97.45 -5.75 -32.67
C ASN A 33 -96.70 -5.68 -31.33
N GLN A 34 -97.25 -6.28 -30.26
CA GLN A 34 -96.54 -6.42 -28.99
C GLN A 34 -95.27 -7.27 -29.13
N ALA A 35 -95.36 -8.44 -29.79
CA ALA A 35 -94.20 -9.31 -29.99
C ALA A 35 -93.10 -8.62 -30.79
N ASN A 36 -93.45 -7.86 -31.84
CA ASN A 36 -92.51 -7.05 -32.61
C ASN A 36 -91.86 -5.94 -31.76
N GLY A 37 -92.61 -5.31 -30.84
CA GLY A 37 -92.06 -4.34 -29.89
C GLY A 37 -90.99 -4.94 -28.98
N VAL A 38 -91.27 -6.12 -28.39
CA VAL A 38 -90.32 -6.84 -27.53
C VAL A 38 -89.07 -7.28 -28.30
N LEU A 39 -89.25 -7.78 -29.53
CA LEU A 39 -88.14 -8.16 -30.42
C LEU A 39 -87.25 -6.96 -30.74
N ARG A 40 -87.81 -5.81 -31.11
CA ARG A 40 -87.04 -4.59 -31.39
C ARG A 40 -86.26 -4.12 -30.15
N GLY A 41 -86.86 -4.16 -28.97
CA GLY A 41 -86.20 -3.84 -27.71
C GLY A 41 -85.01 -4.78 -27.42
N SER A 42 -85.24 -6.09 -27.55
CA SER A 42 -84.21 -7.12 -27.33
C SER A 42 -83.06 -7.00 -28.34
N LEU A 43 -83.39 -6.73 -29.60
CA LEU A 43 -82.40 -6.52 -30.66
C LEU A 43 -81.54 -5.26 -30.40
N GLY A 44 -82.17 -4.19 -29.90
CA GLY A 44 -81.47 -2.97 -29.49
C GLY A 44 -80.50 -3.21 -28.33
N GLN A 45 -80.92 -3.96 -27.31
CA GLN A 45 -80.06 -4.33 -26.18
C GLN A 45 -78.88 -5.20 -26.63
N ALA A 46 -79.13 -6.22 -27.47
CA ALA A 46 -78.08 -7.07 -28.02
C ALA A 46 -77.08 -6.27 -28.88
N SER A 47 -77.57 -5.30 -29.66
CA SER A 47 -76.71 -4.42 -30.45
C SER A 47 -75.81 -3.55 -29.56
N GLN A 48 -76.33 -2.98 -28.47
CA GLN A 48 -75.52 -2.20 -27.54
C GLN A 48 -74.49 -3.04 -26.79
N GLN A 49 -74.87 -4.25 -26.36
CA GLN A 49 -73.94 -5.20 -25.74
C GLN A 49 -72.80 -5.56 -26.68
N LEU A 50 -73.08 -5.77 -27.97
CA LEU A 50 -72.05 -6.06 -28.98
C LEU A 50 -71.09 -4.88 -29.17
N ILE A 51 -71.61 -3.65 -29.19
CA ILE A 51 -70.78 -2.43 -29.30
C ILE A 51 -69.87 -2.29 -28.08
N ALA A 52 -70.41 -2.47 -26.87
CA ALA A 52 -69.65 -2.41 -25.62
C ALA A 52 -68.55 -3.48 -25.59
N ALA A 53 -68.89 -4.73 -25.90
CA ALA A 53 -67.91 -5.83 -25.96
C ALA A 53 -66.80 -5.56 -26.99
N LYS A 54 -67.13 -4.95 -28.14
CA LYS A 54 -66.12 -4.56 -29.14
C LYS A 54 -65.19 -3.47 -28.61
N GLN A 55 -65.71 -2.46 -27.93
CA GLN A 55 -64.89 -1.40 -27.32
C GLN A 55 -63.97 -1.96 -26.21
N GLU A 56 -64.48 -2.87 -25.39
CA GLU A 56 -63.68 -3.56 -24.38
C GLU A 56 -62.57 -4.39 -25.02
N TRP A 57 -62.86 -5.12 -26.10
CA TRP A 57 -61.84 -5.89 -26.82
C TRP A 57 -60.71 -5.01 -27.38
N GLU A 58 -61.04 -3.87 -28.00
CA GLU A 58 -60.02 -2.93 -28.50
C GLU A 58 -59.17 -2.37 -27.36
N THR A 59 -59.80 -2.08 -26.22
CA THR A 59 -59.10 -1.60 -25.02
C THR A 59 -58.14 -2.67 -24.49
N GLN A 60 -58.59 -3.92 -24.36
CA GLN A 60 -57.76 -5.05 -23.93
C GLN A 60 -56.59 -5.30 -24.89
N LYS A 61 -56.82 -5.16 -26.20
CA LYS A 61 -55.78 -5.30 -27.21
C LYS A 61 -54.69 -4.23 -27.08
N THR A 62 -55.07 -2.98 -26.79
CA THR A 62 -54.10 -1.91 -26.52
C THR A 62 -53.28 -2.21 -25.27
N VAL A 63 -53.93 -2.59 -24.16
CA VAL A 63 -53.25 -2.97 -22.92
C VAL A 63 -52.27 -4.14 -23.14
N LEU A 64 -52.67 -5.14 -23.94
CA LEU A 64 -51.79 -6.26 -24.28
C LEU A 64 -50.55 -5.80 -25.06
N ASN A 65 -50.71 -4.92 -26.04
CA ASN A 65 -49.60 -4.38 -26.81
C ASN A 65 -48.63 -3.57 -25.92
N GLU A 66 -49.16 -2.75 -25.02
CA GLU A 66 -48.36 -2.01 -24.04
C GLU A 66 -47.58 -2.96 -23.13
N ALA A 67 -48.23 -3.98 -22.58
CA ALA A 67 -47.58 -4.99 -21.74
C ALA A 67 -46.47 -5.74 -22.50
N GLN A 68 -46.67 -6.06 -23.78
CA GLN A 68 -45.64 -6.68 -24.62
C GLN A 68 -44.44 -5.77 -24.86
N ASN A 69 -44.66 -4.47 -25.03
CA ASN A 69 -43.57 -3.50 -25.18
C ASN A 69 -42.78 -3.35 -23.88
N SER A 70 -43.46 -3.23 -22.74
CA SER A 70 -42.79 -3.20 -21.42
C SER A 70 -42.01 -4.49 -21.15
N LEU A 71 -42.52 -5.66 -21.56
CA LEU A 71 -41.80 -6.91 -21.42
C LEU A 71 -40.49 -6.93 -22.23
N LYS A 72 -40.51 -6.44 -23.47
CA LYS A 72 -39.30 -6.34 -24.31
C LYS A 72 -38.25 -5.41 -23.68
N GLU A 73 -38.69 -4.29 -23.12
CA GLU A 73 -37.80 -3.35 -22.43
C GLU A 73 -37.14 -4.01 -21.22
N VAL A 74 -37.93 -4.70 -20.38
CA VAL A 74 -37.42 -5.42 -19.21
C VAL A 74 -36.41 -6.51 -19.62
N GLN A 75 -36.67 -7.25 -20.70
CA GLN A 75 -35.75 -8.26 -21.22
C GLN A 75 -34.44 -7.65 -21.72
N GLY A 76 -34.49 -6.50 -22.40
CA GLY A 76 -33.30 -5.75 -22.80
C GLY A 76 -32.45 -5.34 -21.60
N ASN A 77 -33.08 -4.73 -20.61
CA ASN A 77 -32.43 -4.29 -19.37
C ASN A 77 -31.82 -5.46 -18.59
N LEU A 78 -32.48 -6.62 -18.58
CA LEU A 78 -31.94 -7.83 -17.95
C LEU A 78 -30.67 -8.32 -18.67
N GLY A 79 -30.68 -8.33 -20.00
CA GLY A 79 -29.50 -8.71 -20.79
C GLY A 79 -28.31 -7.77 -20.60
N GLU A 80 -28.55 -6.47 -20.40
CA GLU A 80 -27.48 -5.52 -20.04
C GLU A 80 -26.90 -5.81 -18.65
N LYS A 81 -27.76 -6.11 -17.66
CA LYS A 81 -27.31 -6.51 -16.32
C LYS A 81 -26.48 -7.80 -16.35
N ASP A 82 -26.87 -8.79 -17.16
CA ASP A 82 -26.10 -10.04 -17.31
C ASP A 82 -24.70 -9.79 -17.86
N LYS A 83 -24.57 -8.89 -18.85
CA LYS A 83 -23.26 -8.45 -19.36
C LYS A 83 -22.43 -7.76 -18.28
N LEU A 84 -23.05 -6.88 -17.49
CA LEU A 84 -22.40 -6.20 -16.37
C LEU A 84 -21.86 -7.20 -15.34
N TYR A 85 -22.68 -8.18 -14.93
CA TYR A 85 -22.27 -9.23 -13.99
C TYR A 85 -21.10 -10.06 -14.54
N SER A 86 -21.14 -10.42 -15.82
CA SER A 86 -20.05 -11.15 -16.47
C SER A 86 -18.73 -10.36 -16.45
N ASN A 87 -18.78 -9.07 -16.81
CA ASN A 87 -17.61 -8.19 -16.78
C ASN A 87 -17.05 -8.04 -15.36
N LEU A 88 -17.91 -7.83 -14.37
CA LEU A 88 -17.50 -7.71 -12.97
C LEU A 88 -16.82 -8.99 -12.48
N ASN A 89 -17.31 -10.16 -12.89
CA ASN A 89 -16.69 -11.44 -12.52
C ASN A 89 -15.30 -11.62 -13.15
N ILE A 90 -15.11 -11.15 -14.40
CA ILE A 90 -13.78 -11.13 -15.05
C ILE A 90 -12.81 -10.24 -14.27
N GLU A 91 -13.23 -9.02 -13.91
CA GLU A 91 -12.41 -8.10 -13.12
C GLU A 91 -12.08 -8.66 -11.74
N LEU A 92 -13.06 -9.26 -11.06
CA LEU A 92 -12.86 -9.90 -9.76
C LEU A 92 -11.80 -11.01 -9.84
N ASN A 93 -11.83 -11.83 -10.89
CA ASN A 93 -10.84 -12.89 -11.08
C ASN A 93 -9.43 -12.34 -11.36
N LYS A 94 -9.32 -11.25 -12.13
CA LYS A 94 -8.04 -10.55 -12.33
C LYS A 94 -7.50 -10.01 -11.01
N LEU A 95 -8.33 -9.36 -10.21
CA LEU A 95 -7.95 -8.82 -8.90
C LEU A 95 -7.48 -9.93 -7.95
N LYS A 96 -8.19 -11.06 -7.89
CA LYS A 96 -7.78 -12.23 -7.09
C LYS A 96 -6.41 -12.77 -7.51
N SER A 97 -6.17 -12.88 -8.83
CA SER A 97 -4.88 -13.33 -9.36
C SER A 97 -3.74 -12.37 -8.98
N ASN A 98 -3.97 -11.06 -9.15
CA ASN A 98 -3.00 -10.03 -8.78
C ASN A 98 -2.68 -10.07 -7.29
N LEU A 99 -3.70 -10.18 -6.43
CA LEU A 99 -3.52 -10.28 -4.98
C LEU A 99 -2.66 -11.49 -4.59
N ALA A 100 -2.88 -12.65 -5.20
CA ALA A 100 -2.06 -13.84 -4.95
C ALA A 100 -0.59 -13.64 -5.38
N SER A 101 -0.37 -13.07 -6.57
CA SER A 101 0.98 -12.75 -7.06
C SER A 101 1.71 -11.77 -6.13
N THR A 102 1.03 -10.69 -5.73
CA THR A 102 1.58 -9.71 -4.78
C THR A 102 1.90 -10.35 -3.43
N THR A 103 1.02 -11.23 -2.92
CA THR A 103 1.25 -11.92 -1.65
C THR A 103 2.51 -12.79 -1.69
N ASN A 104 2.72 -13.55 -2.76
CA ASN A 104 3.92 -14.37 -2.93
C ASN A 104 5.19 -13.51 -3.01
N ALA A 105 5.13 -12.37 -3.72
CA ALA A 105 6.26 -11.44 -3.80
C ALA A 105 6.64 -10.86 -2.43
N TRP A 106 5.66 -10.52 -1.59
CA TRP A 106 5.90 -10.06 -0.22
C TRP A 106 6.54 -11.15 0.66
N GLN A 107 6.09 -12.41 0.54
CA GLN A 107 6.67 -13.53 1.28
C GLN A 107 8.16 -13.74 0.92
N SER A 108 8.49 -13.73 -0.38
CA SER A 108 9.89 -13.85 -0.81
C SER A 108 10.74 -12.66 -0.38
N ALA A 109 10.18 -11.44 -0.34
CA ALA A 109 10.89 -10.27 0.16
C ALA A 109 11.20 -10.38 1.66
N ASP A 110 10.26 -10.88 2.46
CA ASP A 110 10.43 -11.11 3.90
C ASP A 110 11.53 -12.16 4.19
N GLU A 111 11.52 -13.27 3.45
CA GLU A 111 12.57 -14.31 3.55
C GLU A 111 13.96 -13.75 3.22
N ASN A 112 14.06 -12.91 2.18
CA ASN A 112 15.32 -12.27 1.79
C ASN A 112 15.81 -11.28 2.86
N LEU A 113 14.91 -10.54 3.51
CA LEU A 113 15.25 -9.63 4.59
C LEU A 113 15.82 -10.40 5.79
N LYS A 114 15.18 -11.50 6.17
CA LYS A 114 15.66 -12.36 7.26
C LYS A 114 17.04 -12.92 6.97
N LEU A 115 17.29 -13.39 5.74
CA LEU A 115 18.61 -13.87 5.33
C LEU A 115 19.68 -12.77 5.37
N ALA A 116 19.30 -11.53 5.02
CA ALA A 116 20.21 -10.39 5.12
C ALA A 116 20.58 -10.09 6.58
N ASP A 117 19.60 -10.13 7.50
CA ASP A 117 19.83 -9.93 8.93
C ASP A 117 20.75 -11.00 9.53
N GLU A 118 20.57 -12.27 9.14
CA GLU A 118 21.46 -13.36 9.54
C GLU A 118 22.90 -13.14 9.05
N LYS A 119 23.08 -12.70 7.80
CA LYS A 119 24.40 -12.37 7.24
C LYS A 119 25.05 -11.18 7.95
N ILE A 120 24.28 -10.14 8.25
CA ILE A 120 24.77 -8.96 8.99
C ILE A 120 25.22 -9.36 10.39
N THR A 121 24.43 -10.21 11.07
CA THR A 121 24.76 -10.72 12.41
C THR A 121 26.07 -11.50 12.37
N LYS A 122 26.20 -12.45 11.44
CA LYS A 122 27.44 -13.21 11.27
C LYS A 122 28.64 -12.32 10.97
N PHE A 123 28.49 -11.33 10.09
CA PHE A 123 29.57 -10.40 9.78
C PHE A 123 30.01 -9.58 10.99
N LYS A 124 29.07 -9.15 11.84
CA LYS A 124 29.39 -8.47 13.11
C LYS A 124 30.17 -9.38 14.06
N ASP A 125 29.80 -10.65 14.15
CA ASP A 125 30.51 -11.63 14.99
C ASP A 125 31.94 -11.87 14.47
N ASP A 126 32.09 -12.04 13.15
CA ASP A 126 33.40 -12.21 12.50
C ASP A 126 34.30 -10.99 12.74
N LEU A 127 33.76 -9.77 12.64
CA LEU A 127 34.47 -8.53 12.96
C LEU A 127 34.87 -8.46 14.43
N ALA A 128 33.99 -8.83 15.35
CA ALA A 128 34.30 -8.86 16.78
C ALA A 128 35.44 -9.83 17.09
N MET A 129 35.43 -11.03 16.49
CA MET A 129 36.48 -12.03 16.65
C MET A 129 37.83 -11.53 16.10
N TYR A 130 37.84 -10.94 14.90
CA TYR A 130 39.06 -10.40 14.31
C TYR A 130 39.67 -9.29 15.16
N ASN A 131 38.84 -8.35 15.63
CA ASN A 131 39.30 -7.27 16.49
C ASN A 131 39.82 -7.76 17.85
N SER A 132 39.20 -8.79 18.42
CA SER A 132 39.69 -9.44 19.64
C SER A 132 41.07 -10.10 19.42
N SER A 133 41.28 -10.75 18.28
CA SER A 133 42.58 -11.34 17.90
C SER A 133 43.67 -10.27 17.73
N ILE A 134 43.34 -9.15 17.09
CA ILE A 134 44.26 -8.00 16.97
C ILE A 134 44.62 -7.48 18.35
N TYR A 135 43.65 -7.25 19.22
CA TYR A 135 43.92 -6.76 20.58
C TYR A 135 44.81 -7.73 21.37
N TYR A 136 44.51 -9.03 21.33
CA TYR A 136 45.35 -10.04 21.97
C TYR A 136 46.78 -10.05 21.41
N THR A 137 46.93 -9.88 20.10
CA THR A 137 48.24 -9.81 19.45
C THR A 137 49.01 -8.54 19.85
N LEU A 138 48.33 -7.39 19.86
CA LEU A 138 48.91 -6.11 20.26
C LEU A 138 49.31 -6.10 21.73
N THR A 139 48.47 -6.62 22.63
CA THR A 139 48.78 -6.69 24.08
C THR A 139 49.90 -7.67 24.40
N ARG A 140 50.02 -8.76 23.65
CA ARG A 140 51.09 -9.76 23.87
C ARG A 140 52.43 -9.38 23.25
N LEU A 141 52.42 -8.74 22.08
CA LEU A 141 53.65 -8.34 21.37
C LEU A 141 54.07 -6.90 21.68
N GLY A 142 53.12 -6.08 22.11
CA GLY A 142 53.34 -4.68 22.45
C GLY A 142 54.11 -4.52 23.74
N VAL A 143 54.94 -3.50 23.78
CA VAL A 143 55.72 -3.10 24.95
C VAL A 143 55.07 -1.86 25.55
N GLY A 144 54.77 -1.87 26.84
CA GLY A 144 54.25 -0.70 27.52
C GLY A 144 55.24 0.47 27.48
N ALA A 145 54.75 1.66 27.12
CA ALA A 145 55.51 2.90 27.08
C ALA A 145 54.73 4.02 27.78
N THR A 146 55.45 4.84 28.56
CA THR A 146 54.88 6.02 29.19
C THR A 146 54.68 7.14 28.15
N ASN A 147 53.83 8.13 28.45
CA ASN A 147 53.69 9.31 27.60
C ASN A 147 55.04 10.02 27.43
N GLN A 148 55.87 10.03 28.47
CA GLN A 148 57.23 10.59 28.42
C GLN A 148 58.15 9.80 27.49
N ASP A 149 58.05 8.47 27.45
CA ASP A 149 58.84 7.66 26.52
C ASP A 149 58.38 7.83 25.07
N LEU A 150 57.07 7.95 24.85
CA LEU A 150 56.52 8.22 23.52
C LEU A 150 56.85 9.62 23.02
N ALA A 151 56.92 10.62 23.91
CA ALA A 151 57.31 12.00 23.57
C ALA A 151 58.75 12.09 23.05
N LYS A 152 59.64 11.19 23.47
CA LYS A 152 61.03 11.10 22.98
C LYS A 152 61.14 10.62 21.53
N ILE A 153 60.08 10.09 20.94
CA ILE A 153 60.07 9.53 19.59
C ILE A 153 59.31 10.48 18.66
N PRO A 154 59.90 10.93 17.54
CA PRO A 154 59.22 11.81 16.59
C PRO A 154 57.98 11.13 15.98
N THR A 155 56.89 11.88 15.83
CA THR A 155 55.64 11.40 15.24
C THR A 155 55.74 11.41 13.71
N ALA A 156 55.25 10.36 13.06
CA ALA A 156 55.18 10.31 11.61
C ALA A 156 54.04 11.19 11.08
N ASN A 157 54.31 11.90 9.98
CA ASN A 157 53.28 12.60 9.22
C ASN A 157 52.55 11.60 8.29
N TYR A 158 51.88 10.61 8.89
CA TYR A 158 51.19 9.55 8.17
C TYR A 158 50.00 9.03 8.97
N ASN A 159 48.89 8.81 8.28
CA ASN A 159 47.66 8.20 8.82
C ASN A 159 46.92 9.04 9.87
N PHE A 160 46.66 10.32 9.59
CA PHE A 160 45.71 11.14 10.35
C PHE A 160 44.24 10.94 9.90
N ALA A 161 43.94 9.80 9.25
CA ALA A 161 42.61 9.53 8.74
C ALA A 161 41.65 9.18 9.89
N GLY A 162 40.55 9.91 9.99
CA GLY A 162 39.55 9.74 11.04
C GLY A 162 38.54 10.88 11.04
N TYR A 163 37.67 10.88 12.03
CA TYR A 163 36.86 12.07 12.34
C TYR A 163 37.80 13.12 12.95
N ASP A 164 37.66 14.35 12.48
CA ASP A 164 38.50 15.53 12.78
C ASP A 164 37.51 16.65 13.10
N SER A 165 37.36 16.95 14.39
CA SER A 165 36.27 17.80 14.90
C SER A 165 36.53 19.30 14.70
N ASP A 166 37.80 19.74 14.69
CA ASP A 166 38.18 21.14 14.53
C ASP A 166 38.81 21.48 13.17
N GLY A 167 39.14 20.47 12.36
CA GLY A 167 39.58 20.62 10.98
C GLY A 167 41.05 21.00 10.84
N ASP A 168 41.88 20.82 11.88
CA ASP A 168 43.31 21.12 11.82
C ASP A 168 44.10 20.07 11.00
N GLY A 169 43.47 18.92 10.74
CA GLY A 169 43.98 17.81 9.96
C GLY A 169 44.70 16.73 10.75
N LEU A 170 44.60 16.73 12.08
CA LEU A 170 44.69 15.57 12.96
C LEU A 170 43.29 14.98 13.14
N SER A 171 43.22 13.71 13.54
CA SER A 171 41.92 13.13 13.92
C SER A 171 41.79 13.16 15.42
N ASP A 172 40.56 13.24 15.94
CA ASP A 172 40.33 13.31 17.40
C ASP A 172 41.01 12.16 18.16
N ALA A 173 41.17 11.01 17.51
CA ALA A 173 41.81 9.84 18.10
C ALA A 173 43.31 10.03 18.31
N ILE A 174 43.98 10.71 17.39
CA ILE A 174 45.41 11.01 17.46
C ILE A 174 45.65 12.15 18.45
N GLU A 175 44.82 13.18 18.40
CA GLU A 175 44.91 14.33 19.30
C GLU A 175 44.83 13.91 20.76
N ARG A 176 43.84 13.08 21.11
CA ARG A 176 43.77 12.47 22.45
C ARG A 176 45.02 11.67 22.82
N ALA A 177 45.62 10.97 21.87
CA ALA A 177 46.81 10.15 22.11
C ALA A 177 48.08 11.00 22.31
N LEU A 178 48.14 12.15 21.62
CA LEU A 178 49.21 13.13 21.73
C LEU A 178 49.00 14.12 22.89
N GLY A 179 47.78 14.19 23.43
CA GLY A 179 47.40 15.02 24.56
C GLY A 179 46.88 16.41 24.18
N THR A 180 46.53 16.65 22.91
CA THR A 180 45.92 17.89 22.42
C THR A 180 44.38 17.85 22.55
N ASP A 181 43.72 19.00 22.43
CA ASP A 181 42.26 19.14 22.52
C ASP A 181 41.59 18.95 21.15
N PRO A 182 40.83 17.86 20.94
CA PRO A 182 40.21 17.56 19.64
C PRO A 182 39.22 18.60 19.12
N THR A 183 38.84 19.57 19.95
CA THR A 183 37.85 20.58 19.59
C THR A 183 38.48 21.94 19.33
N LYS A 184 39.81 22.02 19.36
CA LYS A 184 40.59 23.23 19.17
C LYS A 184 41.79 22.96 18.27
N ALA A 185 41.77 23.57 17.09
CA ALA A 185 42.86 23.44 16.15
C ALA A 185 44.23 23.89 16.71
N ASP A 186 44.25 24.79 17.68
CA ASP A 186 45.42 25.29 18.39
C ASP A 186 45.16 25.09 19.89
N SER A 187 45.78 24.05 20.47
CA SER A 187 45.46 23.59 21.82
C SER A 187 46.02 24.49 22.92
N ASP A 188 47.17 25.13 22.69
CA ASP A 188 47.82 26.02 23.65
C ASP A 188 47.60 27.53 23.38
N ASP A 189 46.82 27.83 22.33
CA ASP A 189 46.40 29.16 21.91
C ASP A 189 47.61 30.08 21.56
N ASP A 190 48.70 29.52 21.01
CA ASP A 190 49.94 30.25 20.68
C ASP A 190 50.01 30.81 19.25
N GLY A 191 49.03 30.45 18.40
CA GLY A 191 48.86 30.92 17.03
C GLY A 191 49.26 29.91 15.95
N TYR A 192 49.71 28.72 16.33
CA TYR A 192 49.98 27.60 15.42
C TYR A 192 49.04 26.44 15.70
N ASN A 193 48.61 25.73 14.66
CA ASN A 193 47.74 24.57 14.87
C ASN A 193 48.56 23.32 15.27
N ASP A 194 47.93 22.44 16.03
CA ASP A 194 48.60 21.29 16.66
C ASP A 194 49.33 20.43 15.62
N LYS A 195 48.69 20.21 14.47
CA LYS A 195 49.31 19.50 13.34
C LYS A 195 50.62 20.14 12.87
N ALA A 196 50.61 21.46 12.63
CA ALA A 196 51.77 22.16 12.10
C ALA A 196 52.91 22.11 13.12
N GLU A 197 52.59 22.23 14.40
CA GLU A 197 53.56 22.11 15.48
C GLU A 197 54.16 20.71 15.54
N ILE A 198 53.34 19.65 15.55
CA ILE A 198 53.83 18.27 15.59
C ILE A 198 54.71 17.92 14.39
N VAL A 199 54.34 18.41 13.19
CA VAL A 199 55.14 18.20 11.97
C VAL A 199 56.42 19.05 11.99
N GLY A 200 56.38 20.21 12.63
CA GLY A 200 57.49 21.13 12.82
C GLY A 200 58.37 20.83 14.03
N ASP A 201 58.10 19.73 14.76
CA ASP A 201 58.79 19.35 16.00
C ASP A 201 58.64 20.36 17.16
N PHE A 202 57.56 21.14 17.16
CA PHE A 202 57.12 22.04 18.23
C PHE A 202 56.15 21.34 19.19
N ASN A 203 56.03 21.87 20.41
CA ASN A 203 55.19 21.30 21.45
C ASN A 203 53.75 21.88 21.39
N PRO A 204 52.73 21.10 20.98
CA PRO A 204 51.37 21.60 20.77
C PRO A 204 50.56 21.83 22.06
N ASN A 205 51.23 21.89 23.21
CA ASN A 205 50.60 22.03 24.52
C ASN A 205 51.38 23.02 25.40
N GLY A 206 52.24 23.84 24.80
CA GLY A 206 52.98 24.88 25.48
C GLY A 206 54.29 25.24 24.77
N ALA A 207 54.86 26.38 25.14
CA ALA A 207 56.05 26.92 24.49
C ALA A 207 57.24 25.95 24.35
N GLY A 208 57.85 25.96 23.15
CA GLY A 208 59.14 25.34 22.87
C GLY A 208 59.07 24.16 21.90
N ASN A 209 60.17 23.41 21.81
CA ASN A 209 60.29 22.29 20.88
C ASN A 209 60.12 20.95 21.59
N LEU A 210 59.59 19.96 20.88
CA LEU A 210 59.63 18.58 21.31
C LEU A 210 61.10 18.13 21.41
N THR A 211 61.44 17.47 22.51
CA THR A 211 62.79 16.93 22.72
C THR A 211 62.79 15.44 22.39
N PHE A 212 63.46 15.08 21.31
CA PHE A 212 63.59 13.68 20.90
C PHE A 212 64.92 13.06 21.35
N ASP A 213 64.88 11.75 21.61
CA ASP A 213 66.05 10.92 21.87
C ASP A 213 66.18 9.90 20.75
N SER A 214 67.08 10.19 19.80
CA SER A 214 67.31 9.34 18.62
C SER A 214 67.85 7.96 18.99
N GLN A 215 68.70 7.85 20.03
CA GLN A 215 69.22 6.56 20.49
C GLN A 215 68.12 5.72 21.14
N PHE A 216 67.21 6.36 21.87
CA PHE A 216 66.03 5.70 22.41
C PHE A 216 65.10 5.25 21.28
N ALA A 217 64.75 6.13 20.35
CA ALA A 217 63.89 5.82 19.21
C ALA A 217 64.45 4.67 18.36
N ASP A 218 65.75 4.68 18.06
CA ASP A 218 66.43 3.60 17.33
C ASP A 218 66.32 2.25 18.03
N LYS A 219 66.40 2.23 19.37
CA LYS A 219 66.20 1.00 20.17
C LYS A 219 64.76 0.50 20.17
N GLN A 220 63.78 1.34 19.80
CA GLN A 220 62.38 0.96 19.70
C GLN A 220 61.94 0.58 18.29
N LYS A 221 62.79 0.77 17.27
CA LYS A 221 62.48 0.40 15.88
C LYS A 221 61.96 -1.03 15.76
N GLY A 222 60.88 -1.20 15.01
CA GLY A 222 60.20 -2.48 14.80
C GLY A 222 59.27 -2.92 15.94
N LYS A 223 59.23 -2.19 17.06
CA LYS A 223 58.33 -2.51 18.17
C LYS A 223 56.98 -1.85 18.00
N ILE A 224 55.99 -2.48 18.62
CA ILE A 224 54.70 -1.86 18.93
C ILE A 224 54.79 -1.37 20.37
N LEU A 225 54.58 -0.08 20.58
CA LEU A 225 54.52 0.53 21.89
C LEU A 225 53.06 0.77 22.28
N LEU A 226 52.69 0.38 23.48
CA LEU A 226 51.35 0.58 24.04
C LEU A 226 51.40 1.71 25.06
N GLN A 227 50.60 2.74 24.86
CA GLN A 227 50.55 3.90 25.75
C GLN A 227 49.80 3.55 27.04
N VAL A 228 50.54 3.32 28.14
CA VAL A 228 49.96 2.80 29.39
C VAL A 228 49.34 3.87 30.30
N GLN A 229 49.52 5.15 29.97
CA GLN A 229 49.02 6.30 30.73
C GLN A 229 47.84 7.01 30.05
N SER A 230 47.30 6.41 28.98
CA SER A 230 46.12 6.88 28.25
C SER A 230 45.16 5.70 28.02
N LYS A 231 44.39 5.68 26.92
CA LYS A 231 43.37 4.66 26.61
C LYS A 231 43.95 3.38 26.01
N GLY A 232 45.27 3.18 26.06
CA GLY A 232 45.93 1.97 25.54
C GLY A 232 46.22 2.02 24.04
N GLU A 233 46.41 3.23 23.50
CA GLU A 233 46.72 3.48 22.10
C GLU A 233 48.02 2.77 21.68
N ALA A 234 48.00 2.16 20.50
CA ALA A 234 49.14 1.47 19.94
C ALA A 234 49.91 2.35 18.95
N TRP A 235 51.23 2.30 19.04
CA TRP A 235 52.17 3.03 18.20
C TRP A 235 53.17 2.06 17.60
N TYR A 236 53.37 2.09 16.28
CA TYR A 236 54.42 1.31 15.62
C TYR A 236 55.63 2.18 15.33
N ILE A 237 56.83 1.71 15.70
CA ILE A 237 58.06 2.45 15.40
C ILE A 237 58.66 1.91 14.11
N ASN A 238 58.70 2.74 13.07
CA ASN A 238 59.10 2.31 11.75
C ASN A 238 60.62 2.07 11.67
N LEU A 239 61.00 0.94 11.04
CA LEU A 239 62.38 0.50 10.89
C LEU A 239 63.25 1.46 10.09
N ALA A 240 62.69 2.17 9.12
CA ALA A 240 63.41 3.02 8.19
C ALA A 240 63.71 4.41 8.79
N ASP A 241 62.70 5.08 9.35
CA ASP A 241 62.82 6.48 9.80
C ASP A 241 62.84 6.64 11.33
N GLY A 242 62.54 5.59 12.10
CA GLY A 242 62.49 5.63 13.56
C GLY A 242 61.33 6.44 14.13
N LYS A 243 60.38 6.87 13.30
CA LYS A 243 59.21 7.63 13.73
C LYS A 243 58.13 6.72 14.27
N LYS A 244 57.34 7.22 15.21
CA LYS A 244 56.14 6.55 15.71
C LYS A 244 54.96 6.82 14.78
N TYR A 245 54.32 5.75 14.33
CA TYR A 245 53.12 5.76 13.52
C TYR A 245 51.93 5.38 14.39
N PHE A 246 50.88 6.21 14.37
CA PHE A 246 49.67 5.91 15.11
C PHE A 246 48.96 4.69 14.50
N PHE A 247 48.77 3.66 15.32
CA PHE A 247 48.09 2.43 14.93
C PHE A 247 46.64 2.39 15.46
N GLY A 248 46.28 3.34 16.34
CA GLY A 248 44.94 3.49 16.89
C GLY A 248 44.62 2.59 18.07
N LEU A 249 43.35 2.64 18.48
CA LEU A 249 42.73 1.65 19.37
C LEU A 249 42.13 0.55 18.49
N PRO A 250 42.27 -0.74 18.83
CA PRO A 250 41.35 -1.75 18.33
C PRO A 250 39.98 -1.46 18.96
N SER A 251 39.18 -0.63 18.27
CA SER A 251 37.93 -0.01 18.73
C SER A 251 36.84 -0.99 19.17
N ALA A 252 36.98 -2.28 18.87
CA ALA A 252 36.07 -3.32 19.35
C ALA A 252 36.50 -4.01 20.66
N ALA A 253 37.76 -3.88 21.11
CA ALA A 253 38.19 -4.44 22.40
C ALA A 253 37.56 -3.70 23.59
N ILE A 254 37.35 -2.38 23.47
CA ILE A 254 36.71 -1.56 24.49
C ILE A 254 35.26 -1.99 24.72
N LYS A 255 34.47 -2.24 23.67
CA LYS A 255 33.07 -2.70 23.84
C LYS A 255 32.97 -4.09 24.49
N VAL A 256 33.92 -4.98 24.22
CA VAL A 256 33.97 -6.31 24.86
C VAL A 256 34.35 -6.18 26.34
N LEU A 257 35.31 -5.31 26.69
CA LEU A 257 35.71 -5.04 28.08
C LEU A 257 34.63 -4.28 28.87
N GLU A 258 33.99 -3.27 28.27
CA GLU A 258 32.81 -2.57 28.82
C GLU A 258 31.65 -3.55 29.07
N SER A 259 31.44 -4.55 28.20
CA SER A 259 30.44 -5.60 28.42
C SER A 259 30.87 -6.68 29.42
N ALA A 260 32.18 -6.81 29.69
CA ALA A 260 32.75 -7.72 30.67
C ALA A 260 32.91 -7.10 32.07
N GLY A 261 32.60 -5.80 32.23
CA GLY A 261 32.60 -5.10 33.52
C GLY A 261 33.97 -4.85 34.12
N LEU A 262 35.01 -4.70 33.29
CA LEU A 262 36.38 -4.35 33.68
C LEU A 262 36.71 -2.90 33.29
#